data_AF-A0A942NLS9-F1
#
_entry.id   AF-A0A942NLS9-F1
#
_cell.length_a   1.000
_cell.length_b   1.000
_cell.length_c   1.000
_cell.angle_alpha   90.00
_cell.angle_beta   90.00
_cell.angle_gamma   90.00
#
_symmetry.space_group_name_H-M   'P 1'
#
loop_
_entity.id
_entity.type
_entity.pdbx_description
1 polymer ?
#
loop_
_entity_poly.entity_id
_entity_poly.type
_entity_poly.pdbx_seq_one_letter_code
_entity_poly.pdbx_strand_id
1 'polypeptide(L)' 'PMLIILQTEVYHDGNVRVQLRREDIPLSKRFRAAFMVNTDREYMLGLNYIASKNLGFRTHYDSDMGFGVGLTFNY' A
#
# COMPACT_ATOMS: atom_id res chain seq x y z
N PRO A 1 7.91 -3.66 -13.38
CA PRO A 1 6.89 -2.90 -14.14
C PRO A 1 5.97 -2.19 -13.15
N MET A 2 5.58 -0.95 -13.44
CA MET A 2 4.71 -0.19 -12.55
C MET A 2 3.25 -0.55 -12.83
N LEU A 3 2.67 -1.43 -12.01
CA LEU A 3 1.27 -1.87 -12.11
C LEU A 3 0.38 -1.01 -11.19
N ILE A 4 -0.33 -0.04 -11.78
CA ILE A 4 -1.38 0.72 -11.10
C ILE A 4 -2.69 -0.04 -11.29
N ILE A 5 -3.42 -0.30 -10.20
CA ILE A 5 -4.69 -1.00 -10.22
C ILE A 5 -5.78 0.00 -9.88
N LEU A 6 -6.65 0.24 -10.85
CA LEU A 6 -7.89 0.96 -10.64
C LEU A 6 -9.00 -0.09 -10.53
N GLN A 7 -9.59 -0.19 -9.35
CA GLN A 7 -10.70 -1.07 -9.03
C GLN A 7 -11.92 -0.19 -8.78
N THR A 8 -13.06 -0.58 -9.34
CA THR A 8 -14.33 0.12 -9.11
C THR A 8 -15.35 -0.91 -8.68
N GLU A 9 -15.87 -0.73 -7.49
CA GLU A 9 -16.89 -1.58 -6.89
C GLU A 9 -18.21 -0.82 -6.90
N VAL A 10 -19.20 -1.39 -7.56
CA VAL A 10 -20.56 -0.87 -7.59
C VAL A 10 -21.40 -1.73 -6.66
N TYR A 11 -21.83 -1.16 -5.54
CA TYR A 11 -22.72 -1.82 -4.60
C TYR A 11 -24.16 -1.72 -5.11
N HIS A 12 -24.93 -2.80 -4.94
CA HIS A 12 -26.33 -2.86 -5.41
C HIS A 12 -27.24 -1.86 -4.68
N ASP A 13 -26.83 -1.39 -3.50
CA ASP A 13 -27.46 -0.30 -2.73
C ASP A 13 -27.26 1.11 -3.34
N GLY A 14 -26.59 1.21 -4.50
CA GLY A 14 -26.37 2.49 -5.21
C GLY A 14 -25.09 3.22 -4.84
N ASN A 15 -24.24 2.63 -3.99
CA ASN A 15 -22.96 3.20 -3.59
C ASN A 15 -21.84 2.79 -4.56
N VAL A 16 -21.00 3.73 -4.97
CA VAL A 16 -19.89 3.47 -5.91
C VAL A 16 -18.57 3.76 -5.21
N ARG A 17 -17.79 2.71 -4.96
CA ARG A 17 -16.46 2.81 -4.38
C ARG A 17 -15.42 2.64 -5.48
N VAL A 18 -14.69 3.70 -5.78
CA VAL A 18 -13.48 3.60 -6.61
C VAL A 18 -12.29 3.43 -5.68
N GLN A 19 -11.52 2.36 -5.87
CA GLN A 19 -10.26 2.09 -5.19
C GLN A 19 -9.12 2.18 -6.19
N LEU A 20 -8.22 3.14 -5.99
CA LEU A 20 -6.97 3.22 -6.72
C LEU A 20 -5.87 2.72 -5.80
N ARG A 21 -5.28 1.58 -6.14
CA ARG A 21 -4.18 1.00 -5.37
C ARG A 21 -2.96 0.80 -6.22
N ARG A 22 -1.82 1.01 -5.59
CA ARG A 22 -0.52 0.91 -6.20
C ARG A 22 0.43 0.26 -5.22
N GLU A 23 0.84 -0.94 -5.53
CA GLU A 23 1.77 -1.70 -4.70
C GLU A 23 3.14 -1.79 -5.38
N ASP A 24 4.17 -1.99 -4.55
CA ASP A 24 5.52 -2.32 -5.00
C ASP A 24 6.13 -1.34 -6.01
N ILE A 25 5.94 -0.03 -5.80
CA ILE A 25 6.61 1.02 -6.58
C ILE A 25 8.11 0.99 -6.25
N PRO A 26 8.99 0.56 -7.16
CA PRO A 26 10.42 0.56 -6.89
C PRO A 26 10.94 1.99 -6.97
N LEU A 27 11.03 2.67 -5.83
CA LEU A 27 11.65 4.00 -5.74
C LEU A 27 13.17 3.90 -5.86
N SER A 28 13.75 2.78 -5.42
CA SER A 28 15.19 2.49 -5.49
C SER A 28 15.45 0.99 -5.40
N LYS A 29 16.72 0.56 -5.46
CA LYS A 29 17.11 -0.86 -5.29
C LYS A 29 16.60 -1.50 -3.99
N ARG A 30 16.40 -0.70 -2.94
CA ARG A 30 16.00 -1.15 -1.60
C ARG A 30 14.69 -0.56 -1.10
N PHE A 31 14.20 0.51 -1.72
CA PHE A 31 12.96 1.18 -1.31
C PHE A 31 11.82 0.84 -2.25
N ARG A 32 10.70 0.45 -1.66
CA ARG A 32 9.46 0.13 -2.33
C ARG A 32 8.33 0.90 -1.67
N ALA A 33 7.64 1.75 -2.39
CA ALA A 33 6.45 2.42 -1.88
C ALA A 33 5.18 1.68 -2.31
N ALA A 34 4.13 1.85 -1.56
CA ALA A 34 2.78 1.46 -1.90
C ALA A 34 1.83 2.58 -1.48
N PHE A 35 0.72 2.74 -2.19
CA PHE A 35 -0.37 3.59 -1.73
C PHE A 35 -1.69 3.00 -2.17
N MET A 36 -2.74 3.31 -1.45
CA MET A 36 -4.10 2.98 -1.81
C MET A 36 -4.97 4.17 -1.42
N VAL A 37 -5.94 4.50 -2.26
CA VAL A 37 -6.89 5.57 -2.01
C VAL A 37 -8.26 5.14 -2.53
N ASN A 38 -9.29 5.35 -1.71
CA ASN A 38 -10.67 5.05 -2.04
C ASN A 38 -11.48 6.35 -2.17
N THR A 39 -12.59 6.30 -2.92
CA THR A 39 -13.58 7.39 -2.97
C THR A 39 -14.23 7.66 -1.60
N ASP A 40 -14.26 6.65 -0.72
CA ASP A 40 -14.82 6.74 0.63
C ASP A 40 -13.89 7.46 1.63
N ARG A 41 -12.93 8.25 1.13
CA ARG A 41 -11.92 9.01 1.88
C ARG A 41 -10.91 8.18 2.68
N GLU A 42 -10.96 6.86 2.58
CA GLU A 42 -9.91 6.00 3.11
C GLU A 42 -8.67 6.07 2.22
N TYR A 43 -7.50 6.20 2.83
CA TYR A 43 -6.23 6.13 2.13
C TYR A 43 -5.21 5.40 3.00
N MET A 44 -4.33 4.68 2.32
CA MET A 44 -3.20 4.01 2.90
C MET A 44 -1.91 4.38 2.16
N LEU A 45 -0.83 4.58 2.89
CA LEU A 45 0.52 4.81 2.35
C LEU A 45 1.49 3.81 2.97
N GLY A 46 2.05 2.92 2.17
CA GLY A 46 3.05 1.94 2.58
C GLY A 46 4.46 2.31 2.11
N LEU A 47 5.47 2.07 2.93
CA LEU A 47 6.87 2.17 2.56
C LEU A 47 7.64 0.96 3.08
N ASN A 48 8.29 0.25 2.16
CA ASN A 48 9.06 -0.94 2.42
C ASN A 48 10.54 -0.65 2.12
N TYR A 49 11.40 -0.91 3.09
CA TYR A 49 12.85 -0.80 2.98
C TYR A 49 13.50 -2.17 3.17
N ILE A 50 14.15 -2.67 2.12
CA ILE A 50 14.87 -3.94 2.14
C ILE A 50 16.32 -3.65 2.55
N ALA A 51 16.63 -3.86 3.83
CA ALA A 51 17.97 -3.64 4.35
C ALA A 51 18.96 -4.70 3.83
N SER A 52 18.53 -5.97 3.81
CA SER A 52 19.33 -7.11 3.36
C SER A 52 18.44 -8.23 2.80
N LYS A 53 19.00 -9.28 2.18
CA LYS A 53 18.18 -10.41 1.66
C LYS A 53 17.26 -11.05 2.70
N ASN A 54 17.68 -10.98 3.96
CA ASN A 54 17.03 -11.59 5.12
C ASN A 54 16.29 -10.57 6.00
N LEU A 55 16.39 -9.28 5.68
CA LEU A 55 15.92 -8.19 6.53
C LEU A 55 15.16 -7.13 5.72
N GLY A 56 13.88 -7.02 6.00
CA GLY A 56 13.00 -5.98 5.49
C GLY A 56 12.39 -5.18 6.63
N PHE A 57 12.17 -3.90 6.39
CA PHE A 57 11.37 -3.01 7.21
C PHE A 57 10.17 -2.56 6.38
N ARG A 58 8.99 -2.60 6.96
CA ARG A 58 7.74 -2.16 6.33
C ARG A 58 7.10 -1.14 7.24
N THR A 59 6.73 0.00 6.72
CA THR A 59 5.86 0.95 7.37
C THR A 59 4.63 1.11 6.53
N HIS A 60 3.49 1.35 7.17
CA HIS A 60 2.29 1.78 6.49
C HIS A 60 1.58 2.81 7.36
N TYR A 61 0.84 3.68 6.71
CA TYR A 61 -0.01 4.65 7.34
C TYR A 61 -1.41 4.42 6.79
N ASP A 62 -2.37 4.25 7.66
CA ASP A 62 -3.79 4.12 7.34
C ASP A 62 -4.55 5.27 7.99
N SER A 63 -5.51 5.86 7.29
CA SER A 63 -6.35 6.94 7.82
C SER A 63 -7.15 6.53 9.06
N ASP A 64 -7.55 5.27 9.17
CA ASP A 64 -8.41 4.79 10.26
C ASP A 64 -7.60 4.17 11.40
N MET A 65 -6.57 3.38 11.08
CA MET A 65 -5.75 2.67 12.06
C MET A 65 -4.47 3.44 12.47
N GLY A 66 -4.11 4.50 11.74
CA GLY A 66 -2.90 5.29 11.99
C GLY A 66 -1.62 4.68 11.41
N PHE A 67 -0.48 5.00 12.02
CA PHE A 67 0.84 4.56 11.55
C PHE A 67 1.20 3.18 12.12
N GLY A 68 1.47 2.23 11.23
CA GLY A 68 1.96 0.89 11.53
C GLY A 68 3.40 0.68 11.05
N VAL A 69 4.19 -0.02 11.86
CA VAL A 69 5.54 -0.48 11.47
C VAL A 69 5.65 -1.99 11.64
N GLY A 70 6.42 -2.61 10.78
CA GLY A 70 6.66 -4.03 10.72
C GLY A 70 8.10 -4.31 10.34
N LEU A 71 8.66 -5.36 10.94
CA LEU A 71 9.98 -5.89 10.59
C LEU A 71 9.76 -7.27 9.99
N THR A 72 10.43 -7.54 8.88
CA THR A 72 10.41 -8.83 8.20
C THR A 72 11.80 -9.44 8.32
N PHE A 73 11.90 -10.53 9.07
CA PHE A 73 13.12 -11.32 9.16
C PHE A 73 12.88 -12.64 8.41
N ASN A 74 13.66 -12.91 7.37
CA ASN A 74 13.69 -14.21 6.71
C ASN A 74 14.99 -14.91 7.14
N TYR A 75 14.88 -16.02 7.87
CA TYR A 75 16.03 -16.84 8.27
C TYR A 75 16.35 -17.86 7.17
#